data_AF-A0A067MQH3-F1
#
_entry.id   AF-A0A067MQH3-F1
#
_cell.length_a   1.000
_cell.length_b   1.000
_cell.length_c   1.000
_cell.angle_alpha   90.00
_cell.angle_beta   90.00
_cell.angle_gamma   90.00
#
_symmetry.space_group_name_H-M   'P 1'
#
loop_
_entity.id
_entity.type
_entity.pdbx_description
1 polymer ?
#
loop_
_entity_poly.entity_id
_entity_poly.type
_entity_poly.pdbx_seq_one_letter_code
_entity_poly.pdbx_strand_id
1 'polypeptide(L)'
;PHHPHCLAKDRLRLWRPLNARNILDEHGRPINLSPEDLFIIEKLMSGAWTEATSESYGSGLLNWHVFCDQKNIIEEHRAPAPLVLITSFIATLAGTYSGKTISNYVSAIRAWHILHGIAWNPEKAELDAALKAADALTPPSSKRQKREPYTVEFITAIKDQLDLNSSVNAAVFACLTMAFYGVVRVGEFTVPKLKDFDPAIHVKPSNMWTETDSNGFSTTTMFVPHTKSAPQGEDVYWARQEGLSDPVAAWDNHVHVNAPPQEGHLFAYR
;
A
#
# COMPACT_ATOMS: atom_id res chain seq x y z
N PRO A 1 13.41 -26.47 -11.08
CA PRO A 1 13.25 -26.05 -9.66
C PRO A 1 11.88 -25.40 -9.44
N HIS A 2 11.08 -25.86 -8.47
CA HIS A 2 9.72 -25.36 -8.23
C HIS A 2 9.67 -23.94 -7.62
N HIS A 3 10.75 -23.55 -6.94
CA HIS A 3 10.91 -22.24 -6.30
C HIS A 3 12.19 -21.55 -6.81
N PRO A 4 12.22 -21.06 -8.06
CA PRO A 4 13.39 -20.35 -8.58
C PRO A 4 13.68 -19.09 -7.75
N HIS A 5 14.96 -18.71 -7.66
CA HIS A 5 15.36 -17.47 -7.01
C HIS A 5 14.85 -16.26 -7.82
N CYS A 6 14.00 -15.45 -7.19
CA CYS A 6 13.39 -14.27 -7.79
C CYS A 6 13.04 -13.21 -6.73
N LEU A 7 12.69 -12.01 -7.21
CA LEU A 7 12.21 -10.92 -6.34
C LEU A 7 10.92 -11.34 -5.63
N ALA A 8 10.66 -10.77 -4.46
CA ALA A 8 9.46 -11.09 -3.67
C ALA A 8 8.18 -10.90 -4.49
N LYS A 9 8.05 -9.79 -5.22
CA LYS A 9 6.90 -9.50 -6.10
C LYS A 9 6.63 -10.56 -7.17
N ASP A 10 7.65 -11.29 -7.59
CA ASP A 10 7.55 -12.28 -8.66
C ASP A 10 7.20 -13.69 -8.15
N ARG A 11 7.29 -13.95 -6.85
CA ARG A 11 7.14 -15.32 -6.28
C ARG A 11 5.77 -15.91 -6.53
N LEU A 12 4.69 -15.12 -6.38
CA LEU A 12 3.33 -15.60 -6.66
C LEU A 12 3.24 -16.19 -8.08
N ARG A 13 3.88 -15.54 -9.04
CA ARG A 13 3.83 -15.90 -10.47
C ARG A 13 4.83 -17.00 -10.84
N LEU A 14 6.06 -16.90 -10.35
CA LEU A 14 7.17 -17.76 -10.75
C LEU A 14 7.24 -19.06 -9.96
N TRP A 15 6.70 -19.13 -8.74
CA TRP A 15 6.65 -20.36 -7.98
C TRP A 15 5.38 -21.09 -8.36
N ARG A 16 5.52 -22.19 -9.09
CA ARG A 16 4.37 -22.91 -9.67
C ARG A 16 4.14 -24.20 -8.90
N PRO A 17 2.91 -24.42 -8.40
CA PRO A 17 2.55 -25.69 -7.77
C PRO A 17 2.54 -26.83 -8.79
N LEU A 18 2.87 -28.05 -8.34
CA LEU A 18 2.85 -29.26 -9.18
C LEU A 18 1.46 -29.54 -9.77
N ASN A 19 0.42 -29.33 -8.97
CA ASN A 19 -0.98 -29.63 -9.32
C ASN A 19 -1.71 -28.42 -9.94
N ALA A 20 -1.00 -27.48 -10.56
CA ALA A 20 -1.65 -26.38 -11.28
C ALA A 20 -2.60 -26.95 -12.34
N ARG A 21 -3.77 -26.32 -12.56
CA ARG A 21 -4.76 -26.80 -13.57
C ARG A 21 -4.25 -26.76 -15.01
N ASN A 22 -3.07 -26.20 -15.24
CA ASN A 22 -2.42 -26.14 -16.54
C ASN A 22 -1.54 -27.38 -16.73
N ILE A 23 -1.62 -28.01 -17.91
CA ILE A 23 -0.66 -29.06 -18.27
C ILE A 23 0.66 -28.32 -18.55
N LEU A 24 1.74 -28.63 -17.83
CA LEU A 24 3.01 -27.92 -17.97
C LEU A 24 4.03 -28.75 -18.77
N ASP A 25 4.90 -28.09 -19.54
CA ASP A 25 6.11 -28.70 -20.10
C ASP A 25 7.20 -28.87 -19.02
N GLU A 26 8.33 -29.47 -19.40
CA GLU A 26 9.52 -29.66 -18.54
C GLU A 26 10.12 -28.34 -18.02
N HIS A 27 9.71 -27.19 -18.56
CA HIS A 27 10.11 -25.86 -18.17
C HIS A 27 9.03 -25.10 -17.38
N GLY A 28 7.92 -25.77 -17.02
CA GLY A 28 6.84 -25.19 -16.23
C GLY A 28 5.90 -24.28 -17.02
N ARG A 29 5.92 -24.33 -18.37
CA ARG A 29 5.05 -23.54 -19.25
C ARG A 29 3.79 -24.32 -19.62
N PRO A 30 2.60 -23.71 -19.58
CA PRO A 30 1.38 -24.39 -19.98
C PRO A 30 1.41 -24.80 -21.46
N ILE A 31 1.04 -26.05 -21.74
CA ILE A 31 0.99 -26.61 -23.10
C ILE A 31 -0.44 -26.68 -23.66
N ASN A 32 -1.45 -26.43 -22.82
CA ASN A 32 -2.87 -26.45 -23.20
C ASN A 32 -3.40 -25.08 -23.65
N LEU A 33 -2.55 -24.05 -23.68
CA LEU A 33 -2.88 -22.68 -24.05
C LEU A 33 -1.79 -22.13 -24.97
N SER A 34 -2.16 -21.25 -25.90
CA SER A 34 -1.18 -20.56 -26.74
C SER A 34 -0.29 -19.64 -25.88
N PRO A 35 0.95 -19.33 -26.31
CA PRO A 35 1.79 -18.34 -25.65
C PRO A 35 1.09 -16.98 -25.45
N GLU A 36 0.25 -16.58 -26.41
CA GLU A 36 -0.54 -15.35 -26.36
C GLU A 36 -1.61 -15.38 -25.26
N ASP A 37 -2.36 -16.48 -25.13
CA ASP A 37 -3.36 -16.62 -24.06
C ASP A 37 -2.72 -16.59 -22.68
N LEU A 38 -1.54 -17.21 -22.55
CA LEU A 38 -0.77 -17.20 -21.31
C LEU A 38 -0.28 -15.81 -20.95
N PHE A 39 0.18 -15.05 -21.94
CA PHE A 39 0.59 -13.67 -21.75
C PHE A 39 -0.58 -12.78 -21.32
N ILE A 40 -1.77 -12.98 -21.90
CA ILE A 40 -2.98 -12.23 -21.53
C ILE A 40 -3.41 -12.55 -20.10
N ILE A 41 -3.47 -13.84 -19.74
CA ILE A 41 -3.81 -14.28 -18.38
C ILE A 41 -2.77 -13.73 -17.38
N GLU A 42 -1.49 -13.82 -17.70
CA GLU A 42 -0.41 -13.28 -16.86
C GLU A 42 -0.56 -11.77 -16.67
N LYS A 43 -0.86 -11.01 -17.73
CA LYS A 43 -1.07 -9.57 -17.67
C LYS A 43 -2.31 -9.21 -16.85
N LEU A 44 -3.42 -9.93 -17.05
CA LEU A 44 -4.67 -9.74 -16.30
C LEU A 44 -4.44 -10.00 -14.80
N MET A 45 -3.80 -11.13 -14.48
CA MET A 45 -3.57 -11.54 -13.11
C MET A 45 -2.50 -10.71 -12.40
N SER A 46 -1.50 -10.20 -13.14
CA SER A 46 -0.53 -9.23 -12.61
C SER A 46 -1.20 -7.90 -12.23
N GLY A 47 -2.33 -7.55 -12.86
CA GLY A 47 -3.16 -6.41 -12.47
C GLY A 47 -4.03 -6.62 -11.23
N ALA A 48 -4.14 -7.85 -10.71
CA ALA A 48 -4.98 -8.15 -9.56
C ALA A 48 -4.41 -7.61 -8.23
N TRP A 49 -3.11 -7.34 -8.17
CA TRP A 49 -2.43 -6.85 -6.96
C TRP A 49 -1.47 -5.72 -7.28
N THR A 50 -1.43 -4.70 -6.42
CA THR A 50 -0.39 -3.66 -6.50
C THR A 50 0.99 -4.27 -6.26
N GLU A 51 2.06 -3.64 -6.75
CA GLU A 51 3.43 -4.14 -6.57
C GLU A 51 3.77 -4.40 -5.09
N ALA A 52 3.43 -3.46 -4.21
CA ALA A 52 3.61 -3.63 -2.76
C ALA A 52 2.82 -4.82 -2.18
N THR A 53 1.63 -5.09 -2.72
CA THR A 53 0.83 -6.27 -2.31
C THR A 53 1.49 -7.56 -2.79
N SER A 54 1.99 -7.58 -4.03
CA SER A 54 2.72 -8.71 -4.60
C SER A 54 4.00 -9.03 -3.82
N GLU A 55 4.76 -8.02 -3.38
CA GLU A 55 5.95 -8.22 -2.53
C GLU A 55 5.59 -8.78 -1.15
N SER A 56 4.56 -8.22 -0.53
CA SER A 56 4.04 -8.67 0.76
C SER A 56 3.56 -10.13 0.69
N TYR A 57 2.82 -10.48 -0.37
CA TYR A 57 2.34 -11.83 -0.59
C TYR A 57 3.49 -12.78 -0.93
N GLY A 58 4.43 -12.39 -1.79
CA GLY A 58 5.61 -13.22 -2.07
C GLY A 58 6.47 -13.48 -0.83
N SER A 59 6.48 -12.57 0.15
CA SER A 59 7.11 -12.80 1.44
C SER A 59 6.34 -13.83 2.28
N GLY A 60 5.00 -13.76 2.29
CA GLY A 60 4.17 -14.76 2.94
C GLY A 60 4.28 -16.15 2.31
N LEU A 61 4.35 -16.20 0.98
CA LEU A 61 4.54 -17.45 0.24
C LEU A 61 5.89 -18.09 0.55
N LEU A 62 6.98 -17.30 0.63
CA LEU A 62 8.27 -17.81 1.10
C LEU A 62 8.16 -18.48 2.48
N ASN A 63 7.52 -17.82 3.45
CA ASN A 63 7.35 -18.39 4.79
C ASN A 63 6.53 -19.69 4.76
N TRP A 64 5.52 -19.78 3.91
CA TRP A 64 4.75 -21.01 3.70
C TRP A 64 5.63 -22.16 3.20
N HIS A 65 6.43 -21.97 2.14
CA HIS A 65 7.28 -23.04 1.62
C HIS A 65 8.40 -23.41 2.58
N VAL A 66 9.00 -22.44 3.29
CA VAL A 66 9.99 -22.72 4.36
C VAL A 66 9.38 -23.55 5.48
N PHE A 67 8.16 -23.22 5.93
CA PHE A 67 7.43 -24.02 6.90
C PHE A 67 7.19 -25.45 6.39
N CYS A 68 6.75 -25.60 5.14
CA CYS A 68 6.53 -26.91 4.52
C CYS A 68 7.83 -27.72 4.43
N ASP A 69 8.95 -27.09 4.07
CA ASP A 69 10.28 -27.71 4.04
C ASP A 69 10.67 -28.21 5.44
N GLN A 70 10.52 -27.38 6.47
CA GLN A 70 10.82 -27.75 7.86
C GLN A 70 9.95 -28.89 8.40
N LYS A 71 8.72 -29.03 7.90
CA LYS A 71 7.79 -30.11 8.25
C LYS A 71 7.91 -31.33 7.32
N ASN A 72 8.86 -31.32 6.38
CA ASN A 72 9.05 -32.35 5.36
C ASN A 72 7.78 -32.65 4.54
N ILE A 73 6.99 -31.61 4.26
CA ILE A 73 5.82 -31.71 3.40
C ILE A 73 6.30 -31.76 1.95
N ILE A 74 6.03 -32.88 1.27
CA ILE A 74 6.35 -33.04 -0.16
C ILE A 74 5.58 -32.03 -1.00
N GLU A 75 6.16 -31.63 -2.13
CA GLU A 75 5.65 -30.54 -2.98
C GLU A 75 4.19 -30.78 -3.42
N GLU A 76 3.83 -32.03 -3.72
CA GLU A 76 2.48 -32.44 -4.13
C GLU A 76 1.41 -32.18 -3.06
N HIS A 77 1.80 -32.14 -1.78
CA HIS A 77 0.88 -31.92 -0.66
C HIS A 77 0.76 -30.44 -0.24
N ARG A 78 1.51 -29.54 -0.89
CA ARG A 78 1.48 -28.09 -0.57
C ARG A 78 0.32 -27.37 -1.25
N ALA A 79 -0.22 -27.92 -2.33
CA ALA A 79 -1.34 -27.37 -3.09
C ALA A 79 -2.17 -28.49 -3.79
N PRO A 80 -3.50 -28.57 -3.58
CA PRO A 80 -4.33 -27.75 -2.70
C PRO A 80 -3.90 -27.85 -1.24
N ALA A 81 -3.73 -26.71 -0.56
CA ALA A 81 -3.33 -26.67 0.84
C ALA A 81 -4.50 -27.14 1.72
N PRO A 82 -4.37 -28.28 2.43
CA PRO A 82 -5.43 -28.74 3.30
C PRO A 82 -5.53 -27.82 4.52
N LEU A 83 -6.74 -27.62 5.03
CA LEU A 83 -6.99 -26.72 6.17
C LEU A 83 -6.11 -27.05 7.38
N VAL A 84 -5.92 -28.32 7.70
CA VAL A 84 -5.05 -28.75 8.81
C VAL A 84 -3.60 -28.24 8.65
N LEU A 85 -3.08 -28.19 7.42
CA LEU A 85 -1.73 -27.71 7.16
C LEU A 85 -1.67 -26.17 7.27
N ILE A 86 -2.69 -25.47 6.78
CA ILE A 86 -2.83 -24.01 6.94
C ILE A 86 -2.93 -23.66 8.43
N THR A 87 -3.73 -24.39 9.21
CA THR A 87 -3.86 -24.20 10.65
C THR A 87 -2.55 -24.49 11.39
N SER A 88 -1.81 -25.54 10.98
CA SER A 88 -0.48 -25.85 11.53
C SER A 88 0.54 -24.73 11.23
N PHE A 89 0.48 -24.13 10.04
CA PHE A 89 1.27 -22.96 9.68
C PHE A 89 0.90 -21.75 10.54
N ILE A 90 -0.39 -21.44 10.69
CA ILE A 90 -0.89 -20.37 11.57
C ILE A 90 -0.39 -20.58 13.01
N ALA A 91 -0.53 -21.79 13.54
CA ALA A 91 -0.13 -22.13 14.90
C ALA A 91 1.39 -22.00 15.11
N THR A 92 2.20 -22.32 14.10
CA THR A 92 3.66 -22.17 14.16
C THR A 92 4.09 -20.70 14.25
N LEU A 93 3.33 -19.79 13.65
CA LEU A 93 3.61 -18.35 13.67
C LEU A 93 2.96 -17.63 14.85
N ALA A 94 1.95 -18.23 15.48
CA ALA A 94 1.25 -17.65 16.62
C ALA A 94 2.23 -17.38 17.78
N GLY A 95 2.08 -16.23 18.45
CA GLY A 95 2.98 -15.82 19.53
C GLY A 95 4.35 -15.31 19.09
N THR A 96 4.67 -15.31 17.79
CA THR A 96 5.92 -14.73 17.27
C THR A 96 5.65 -13.60 16.26
N TYR A 97 4.63 -13.77 15.42
CA TYR A 97 4.19 -12.76 14.46
C TYR A 97 2.88 -12.09 14.91
N SER A 98 2.62 -10.89 14.38
CA SER A 98 1.32 -10.25 14.57
C SER A 98 0.22 -11.02 13.82
N GLY A 99 -0.99 -11.08 14.38
CA GLY A 99 -2.14 -11.69 13.71
C GLY A 99 -2.40 -11.11 12.31
N LYS A 100 -2.16 -9.80 12.13
CA LYS A 100 -2.22 -9.13 10.82
C LYS A 100 -1.18 -9.69 9.82
N THR A 101 0.04 -9.95 10.26
CA THR A 101 1.08 -10.56 9.41
C THR A 101 0.68 -11.98 9.01
N ILE A 102 0.20 -12.79 9.95
CA ILE A 102 -0.22 -14.17 9.71
C ILE A 102 -1.39 -14.21 8.73
N SER A 103 -2.41 -13.36 8.93
CA SER A 103 -3.55 -13.23 8.01
C SER A 103 -3.13 -12.83 6.59
N ASN A 104 -2.14 -11.94 6.47
CA ASN A 104 -1.57 -11.56 5.19
C ASN A 104 -0.83 -12.74 4.52
N TYR A 105 -0.11 -13.57 5.28
CA TYR A 105 0.53 -14.77 4.73
C TYR A 105 -0.49 -15.81 4.25
N VAL A 106 -1.58 -16.03 4.99
CA VAL A 106 -2.68 -16.91 4.54
C VAL A 106 -3.34 -16.35 3.28
N SER A 107 -3.53 -15.03 3.21
CA SER A 107 -4.02 -14.37 1.99
C SER A 107 -3.09 -14.56 0.79
N ALA A 108 -1.77 -14.61 1.02
CA ALA A 108 -0.80 -14.91 -0.02
C ALA A 108 -0.91 -16.35 -0.52
N ILE A 109 -1.08 -17.33 0.38
CA ILE A 109 -1.30 -18.73 0.02
C ILE A 109 -2.59 -18.83 -0.82
N ARG A 110 -3.67 -18.17 -0.40
CA ARG A 110 -4.93 -18.10 -1.17
C ARG A 110 -4.73 -17.50 -2.57
N ALA A 111 -4.05 -16.35 -2.65
CA ALA A 111 -3.77 -15.67 -3.90
C ALA A 111 -2.98 -16.56 -4.86
N TRP A 112 -1.97 -17.27 -4.33
CA TRP A 112 -1.18 -18.24 -5.07
C TRP A 112 -2.03 -19.40 -5.61
N HIS A 113 -2.94 -19.95 -4.81
CA HIS A 113 -3.87 -20.99 -5.27
C HIS A 113 -4.76 -20.48 -6.41
N ILE A 114 -5.39 -19.32 -6.22
CA ILE A 114 -6.28 -18.72 -7.23
C ILE A 114 -5.51 -18.44 -8.52
N LEU A 115 -4.31 -17.88 -8.41
CA LEU A 115 -3.46 -17.54 -9.55
C LEU A 115 -3.10 -18.74 -10.42
N HIS A 116 -2.80 -19.88 -9.80
CA HIS A 116 -2.44 -21.12 -10.51
C HIS A 116 -3.64 -22.05 -10.76
N GLY A 117 -4.85 -21.54 -10.56
CA GLY A 117 -6.09 -22.28 -10.79
C GLY A 117 -6.31 -23.45 -9.83
N ILE A 118 -5.65 -23.50 -8.68
CA ILE A 118 -5.84 -24.55 -7.69
C ILE A 118 -7.07 -24.25 -6.83
N ALA A 119 -7.86 -25.28 -6.52
CA ALA A 119 -9.02 -25.13 -5.64
C ALA A 119 -8.60 -24.58 -4.27
N TRP A 120 -9.29 -23.54 -3.80
CA TRP A 120 -9.13 -22.96 -2.48
C TRP A 120 -10.45 -23.09 -1.71
N ASN A 121 -10.63 -24.22 -1.03
CA ASN A 121 -11.86 -24.54 -0.32
C ASN A 121 -11.62 -24.90 1.17
N PRO A 122 -10.83 -24.13 1.95
CA PRO A 122 -10.78 -24.35 3.39
C PRO A 122 -12.13 -23.99 4.01
N GLU A 123 -12.55 -24.74 5.05
CA GLU A 123 -13.74 -24.39 5.83
C GLU A 123 -13.53 -23.01 6.48
N LYS A 124 -14.35 -22.04 6.07
CA LYS A 124 -14.10 -20.62 6.38
C LYS A 124 -14.21 -20.35 7.88
N ALA A 125 -15.19 -20.96 8.54
CA ALA A 125 -15.40 -20.77 9.97
C ALA A 125 -14.20 -21.24 10.81
N GLU A 126 -13.62 -22.39 10.44
CA GLU A 126 -12.44 -22.93 11.10
C GLU A 126 -11.18 -22.10 10.83
N LEU A 127 -10.98 -21.65 9.58
CA LEU A 127 -9.85 -20.78 9.24
C LEU A 127 -9.93 -19.43 9.97
N ASP A 128 -11.11 -18.82 10.02
CA ASP A 128 -11.35 -17.57 10.74
C ASP A 128 -11.11 -17.75 12.25
N ALA A 129 -11.52 -18.89 12.82
CA ALA A 129 -11.26 -19.22 14.23
C ALA A 129 -9.75 -19.37 14.52
N ALA A 130 -9.00 -20.04 13.64
CA ALA A 130 -7.55 -20.19 13.77
C ALA A 130 -6.82 -18.84 13.70
N LEU A 131 -7.20 -17.99 12.73
CA LEU A 131 -6.65 -16.64 12.60
C LEU A 131 -6.97 -15.76 13.82
N LYS A 132 -8.20 -15.84 14.35
CA LYS A 132 -8.60 -15.14 15.57
C LYS A 132 -7.81 -15.60 16.79
N ALA A 133 -7.56 -16.91 16.91
CA ALA A 133 -6.73 -17.46 17.98
C ALA A 133 -5.28 -16.95 17.88
N ALA A 134 -4.70 -16.93 16.67
CA ALA A 134 -3.37 -16.37 16.45
C ALA A 134 -3.29 -14.87 16.76
N ASP A 135 -4.31 -14.09 16.41
CA ASP A 135 -4.37 -12.67 16.73
C ASP A 135 -4.44 -12.42 18.25
N ALA A 136 -5.21 -13.22 18.98
CA ALA A 136 -5.27 -13.17 20.44
C ALA A 136 -3.91 -13.45 21.09
N LEU A 137 -3.11 -14.33 20.48
CA LEU A 137 -1.74 -14.65 20.92
C LEU A 137 -0.68 -13.65 20.43
N THR A 138 -1.06 -12.60 19.70
CA THR A 138 -0.10 -11.59 19.21
C THR A 138 0.69 -10.97 20.38
N PRO A 139 2.03 -11.04 20.36
CA PRO A 139 2.86 -10.45 21.41
C PRO A 139 2.57 -8.96 21.59
N PRO A 140 2.56 -8.43 22.83
CA PRO A 140 2.42 -7.00 23.07
C PRO A 140 3.49 -6.17 22.33
N SER A 141 4.72 -6.69 22.22
CA SER A 141 5.81 -6.09 21.46
C SER A 141 5.52 -5.97 19.96
N SER A 142 4.64 -6.81 19.41
CA SER A 142 4.19 -6.75 18.02
C SER A 142 2.96 -5.87 17.82
N LYS A 143 2.37 -5.32 18.90
CA LYS A 143 1.26 -4.36 18.82
C LYS A 143 1.82 -2.94 18.86
N ARG A 144 1.66 -2.21 17.76
CA ARG A 144 1.99 -0.78 17.73
C ARG A 144 1.08 -0.03 18.68
N GLN A 145 1.67 0.74 19.59
CA GLN A 145 0.91 1.64 20.47
C GLN A 145 0.06 2.59 19.63
N LYS A 146 -1.15 2.88 20.13
CA LYS A 146 -1.99 3.91 19.53
C LYS A 146 -1.22 5.23 19.59
N ARG A 147 -1.09 5.89 18.44
CA ARG A 147 -0.47 7.21 18.36
C ARG A 147 -1.51 8.26 18.73
N GLU A 148 -1.09 9.27 19.46
CA GLU A 148 -1.92 10.45 19.68
C GLU A 148 -2.17 11.16 18.34
N PRO A 149 -3.35 11.79 18.18
CA PRO A 149 -3.63 12.58 17.00
C PRO A 149 -2.67 13.77 16.93
N TYR A 150 -2.40 14.23 15.70
CA TYR A 150 -1.79 15.55 15.51
C TYR A 150 -2.82 16.61 15.91
N THR A 151 -2.35 17.70 16.52
CA THR A 151 -3.19 18.79 17.01
C THR A 151 -2.66 20.12 16.49
N VAL A 152 -3.49 21.16 16.60
CA VAL A 152 -3.10 22.52 16.19
C VAL A 152 -1.93 23.04 17.02
N GLU A 153 -1.86 22.66 18.30
CA GLU A 153 -0.75 23.00 19.20
C GLU A 153 0.56 22.38 18.73
N PHE A 154 0.54 21.13 18.24
CA PHE A 154 1.74 20.51 17.65
C PHE A 154 2.19 21.23 16.39
N ILE A 155 1.27 21.59 15.49
CA ILE A 155 1.59 22.34 14.27
C ILE A 155 2.19 23.70 14.61
N THR A 156 1.62 24.40 15.59
CA THR A 156 2.10 25.70 16.06
C THR A 156 3.50 25.58 16.68
N ALA A 157 3.71 24.59 17.55
CA ALA A 157 5.03 24.34 18.14
C ALA A 157 6.10 23.99 17.09
N ILE A 158 5.73 23.28 16.03
CA ILE A 158 6.64 23.01 14.89
C ILE A 158 6.94 24.30 14.15
N LYS A 159 5.93 25.12 13.86
CA LYS A 159 6.10 26.41 13.19
C LYS A 159 7.12 27.29 13.91
N ASP A 160 7.09 27.31 15.24
CA ASP A 160 8.02 28.11 16.06
C ASP A 160 9.49 27.69 15.92
N GLN A 161 9.73 26.47 15.40
CA GLN A 161 11.08 25.97 15.09
C GLN A 161 11.47 26.15 13.62
N LEU A 162 10.56 26.66 12.77
CA LEU A 162 10.79 26.85 11.34
C LEU A 162 11.04 28.32 11.00
N ASP A 163 12.12 28.60 10.26
CA ASP A 163 12.28 29.88 9.59
C ASP A 163 11.48 29.88 8.29
N LEU A 164 10.32 30.54 8.28
CA LEU A 164 9.43 30.59 7.11
C LEU A 164 9.94 31.46 5.96
N ASN A 165 11.07 32.16 6.11
CA ASN A 165 11.78 32.79 5.00
C ASN A 165 12.73 31.81 4.29
N SER A 166 13.02 30.66 4.91
CA SER A 166 13.77 29.59 4.26
C SER A 166 12.90 28.83 3.28
N SER A 167 13.43 28.61 2.08
CA SER A 167 12.78 27.93 0.97
C SER A 167 12.17 26.57 1.36
N VAL A 168 12.96 25.71 2.00
CA VAL A 168 12.53 24.36 2.40
C VAL A 168 11.48 24.42 3.51
N ASN A 169 11.69 25.27 4.52
CA ASN A 169 10.81 25.35 5.68
C ASN A 169 9.43 25.87 5.30
N ALA A 170 9.35 26.87 4.41
CA ALA A 170 8.09 27.35 3.87
C ALA A 170 7.30 26.23 3.18
N ALA A 171 7.97 25.42 2.36
CA ALA A 171 7.35 24.29 1.66
C ALA A 171 6.89 23.19 2.62
N VAL A 172 7.71 22.83 3.60
CA VAL A 172 7.38 21.84 4.63
C VAL A 172 6.19 22.29 5.46
N PHE A 173 6.16 23.57 5.86
CA PHE A 173 5.07 24.10 6.66
C PHE A 173 3.74 24.13 5.89
N ALA A 174 3.76 24.57 4.63
CA ALA A 174 2.58 24.51 3.76
C ALA A 174 2.09 23.07 3.57
N CYS A 175 2.99 22.12 3.34
CA CYS A 175 2.64 20.70 3.23
C CYS A 175 1.99 20.17 4.51
N LEU A 176 2.54 20.52 5.68
CA LEU A 176 2.01 20.09 6.98
C LEU A 176 0.58 20.60 7.19
N THR A 177 0.34 21.90 7.02
CA THR A 177 -0.97 22.51 7.26
C THR A 177 -2.00 22.03 6.25
N MET A 178 -1.65 21.98 4.96
CA MET A 178 -2.59 21.55 3.92
C MET A 178 -2.94 20.07 4.07
N ALA A 179 -1.98 19.20 4.40
CA ALA A 179 -2.28 17.78 4.65
C ALA A 179 -3.15 17.59 5.90
N PHE A 180 -2.92 18.36 6.96
CA PHE A 180 -3.70 18.27 8.19
C PHE A 180 -5.16 18.70 7.98
N TYR A 181 -5.40 19.89 7.40
CA TYR A 181 -6.74 20.42 7.22
C TYR A 181 -7.50 19.81 6.04
N GLY A 182 -6.78 19.39 4.98
CA GLY A 182 -7.37 18.65 3.87
C GLY A 182 -7.58 17.16 4.16
N VAL A 183 -7.16 16.67 5.34
CA VAL A 183 -7.22 15.25 5.74
C VAL A 183 -6.54 14.34 4.70
N VAL A 184 -5.44 14.82 4.15
CA VAL A 184 -4.73 14.19 3.03
C VAL A 184 -3.63 13.29 3.56
N ARG A 185 -3.40 12.14 2.92
CA ARG A 185 -2.21 11.34 3.24
C ARG A 185 -0.99 12.06 2.67
N VAL A 186 0.08 12.13 3.45
CA VAL A 186 1.34 12.77 3.01
C VAL A 186 1.83 12.23 1.65
N GLY A 187 1.66 10.94 1.37
CA GLY A 187 2.03 10.32 0.09
C GLY A 187 1.14 10.69 -1.11
N GLU A 188 -0.01 11.34 -0.91
CA GLU A 188 -0.83 11.91 -1.98
C GLU A 188 -0.30 13.30 -2.40
N PHE A 189 0.43 13.97 -1.50
CA PHE A 189 0.95 15.34 -1.66
C PHE A 189 2.46 15.41 -1.85
N THR A 190 3.16 14.29 -1.65
CA THR A 190 4.63 14.22 -1.73
C THR A 190 5.05 12.98 -2.49
N VAL A 191 6.24 13.05 -3.08
CA VAL A 191 6.87 11.93 -3.79
C VAL A 191 8.06 11.37 -3.01
N PRO A 192 8.37 10.06 -3.09
CA PRO A 192 9.49 9.48 -2.35
C PRO A 192 10.86 10.03 -2.76
N LYS A 193 11.03 10.42 -4.03
CA LYS A 193 12.27 10.98 -4.58
C LYS A 193 11.94 12.10 -5.56
N LEU A 194 12.88 13.04 -5.70
CA LEU A 194 12.74 14.18 -6.64
C LEU A 194 12.42 13.76 -8.07
N LYS A 195 12.99 12.64 -8.54
CA LYS A 195 12.79 12.12 -9.89
C LYS A 195 11.51 11.32 -10.10
N ASP A 196 10.74 11.07 -9.03
CA ASP A 196 9.52 10.27 -9.08
C ASP A 196 8.29 11.15 -9.39
N PHE A 197 8.45 12.47 -9.50
CA PHE A 197 7.36 13.36 -9.90
C PHE A 197 6.92 13.10 -11.34
N ASP A 198 5.62 13.01 -11.50
CA ASP A 198 4.91 12.81 -12.76
C ASP A 198 3.64 13.67 -12.70
N PRO A 199 3.53 14.73 -13.53
CA PRO A 199 2.40 15.66 -13.50
C PRO A 199 1.06 15.04 -13.95
N ALA A 200 1.06 13.80 -14.47
CA ALA A 200 -0.16 13.08 -14.81
C ALA A 200 -0.85 12.45 -13.60
N ILE A 201 -0.09 12.11 -12.55
CA ILE A 201 -0.61 11.37 -11.38
C ILE A 201 -0.36 12.08 -10.05
N HIS A 202 0.51 13.10 -10.00
CA HIS A 202 0.83 13.84 -8.79
C HIS A 202 0.24 15.25 -8.80
N VAL A 203 -0.07 15.75 -7.61
CA VAL A 203 -0.61 17.10 -7.41
C VAL A 203 0.37 18.17 -7.84
N LYS A 204 -0.17 19.21 -8.46
CA LYS A 204 0.55 20.40 -8.95
C LYS A 204 -0.22 21.67 -8.59
N PRO A 205 0.45 22.84 -8.56
CA PRO A 205 -0.25 24.10 -8.24
C PRO A 205 -1.44 24.38 -9.16
N SER A 206 -1.38 23.99 -10.45
CA SER A 206 -2.51 24.18 -11.39
C SER A 206 -3.72 23.29 -11.13
N ASN A 207 -3.63 22.30 -10.22
CA ASN A 207 -4.80 21.55 -9.77
C ASN A 207 -5.58 22.26 -8.65
N MET A 208 -5.15 23.45 -8.21
CA MET A 208 -5.71 24.14 -7.06
C MET A 208 -6.52 25.36 -7.49
N TRP A 209 -7.68 25.54 -6.89
CA TRP A 209 -8.52 26.71 -7.08
C TRP A 209 -9.24 27.09 -5.79
N THR A 210 -9.83 28.28 -5.77
CA THR A 210 -10.64 28.74 -4.64
C THR A 210 -12.05 29.02 -5.13
N GLU A 211 -13.03 28.50 -4.40
CA GLU A 211 -14.44 28.76 -4.63
C GLU A 211 -14.96 29.59 -3.46
N THR A 212 -15.83 30.56 -3.75
CA THR A 212 -16.52 31.35 -2.74
C THR A 212 -18.01 31.13 -2.90
N ASP A 213 -18.68 30.73 -1.82
CA ASP A 213 -20.12 30.52 -1.84
C ASP A 213 -20.91 31.84 -1.85
N SER A 214 -22.23 31.76 -1.97
CA SER A 214 -23.13 32.92 -1.94
C SER A 214 -23.12 33.69 -0.62
N ASN A 215 -22.60 33.09 0.45
CA ASN A 215 -22.50 33.68 1.78
C ASN A 215 -21.14 34.34 2.03
N GLY A 216 -20.22 34.27 1.06
CA GLY A 216 -18.87 34.85 1.15
C GLY A 216 -17.84 33.93 1.81
N PHE A 217 -18.14 32.65 2.05
CA PHE A 217 -17.18 31.69 2.57
C PHE A 217 -16.33 31.12 1.45
N SER A 218 -15.01 31.32 1.55
CA SER A 218 -14.04 30.80 0.60
C SER A 218 -13.48 29.44 1.05
N THR A 219 -13.46 28.48 0.13
CA THR A 219 -12.84 27.17 0.29
C THR A 219 -11.81 26.97 -0.79
N THR A 220 -10.63 26.49 -0.41
CA THR A 220 -9.60 26.05 -1.37
C THR A 220 -9.87 24.58 -1.69
N THR A 221 -9.96 24.29 -2.98
CA THR A 221 -10.12 22.93 -3.51
C THR A 221 -8.86 22.54 -4.27
N MET A 222 -8.43 21.30 -4.06
CA MET A 222 -7.31 20.68 -4.74
C MET A 222 -7.75 19.35 -5.34
N PHE A 223 -7.67 19.22 -6.66
CA PHE A 223 -7.87 17.93 -7.31
C PHE A 223 -6.61 17.06 -7.14
N VAL A 224 -6.77 15.88 -6.54
CA VAL A 224 -5.72 14.86 -6.42
C VAL A 224 -5.90 13.87 -7.57
N PRO A 225 -4.99 13.84 -8.57
CA PRO A 225 -5.21 13.06 -9.80
C PRO A 225 -5.33 11.55 -9.59
N HIS A 226 -4.67 11.02 -8.57
CA HIS A 226 -4.67 9.59 -8.30
C HIS A 226 -4.51 9.31 -6.81
N THR A 227 -5.42 8.51 -6.26
CA THR A 227 -5.25 7.92 -4.92
C THR A 227 -5.46 6.42 -4.97
N LYS A 228 -5.03 5.72 -3.91
CA LYS A 228 -5.22 4.26 -3.80
C LYS A 228 -6.70 3.86 -3.90
N SER A 229 -7.60 4.70 -3.42
CA SER A 229 -9.04 4.41 -3.38
C SER A 229 -9.82 5.04 -4.53
N ALA A 230 -9.30 6.12 -5.14
CA ALA A 230 -9.88 6.80 -6.28
C ALA A 230 -8.86 6.89 -7.42
N PRO A 231 -8.77 5.85 -8.29
CA PRO A 231 -7.82 5.83 -9.39
C PRO A 231 -8.04 6.93 -10.44
N GLN A 232 -9.25 7.47 -10.50
CA GLN A 232 -9.65 8.58 -11.38
C GLN A 232 -9.51 9.95 -10.70
N GLY A 233 -8.94 9.98 -9.50
CA GLY A 233 -8.78 11.17 -8.70
C GLY A 233 -9.98 11.50 -7.82
N GLU A 234 -9.73 12.40 -6.88
CA GLU A 234 -10.72 12.95 -5.94
C GLU A 234 -10.32 14.37 -5.54
N ASP A 235 -11.29 15.15 -5.10
CA ASP A 235 -11.04 16.49 -4.58
C ASP A 235 -10.82 16.45 -3.07
N VAL A 236 -9.89 17.28 -2.61
CA VAL A 236 -9.70 17.59 -1.19
C VAL A 236 -9.91 19.07 -0.96
N TYR A 237 -10.37 19.42 0.23
CA TYR A 237 -10.85 20.77 0.54
C TYR A 237 -10.30 21.22 1.89
N TRP A 238 -9.98 22.51 1.98
CA TRP A 238 -9.75 23.18 3.26
C TRP A 238 -10.17 24.64 3.18
N ALA A 239 -10.55 25.19 4.32
CA ALA A 239 -10.87 26.60 4.47
C ALA A 239 -9.77 27.32 5.25
N ARG A 240 -9.73 28.64 5.14
CA ARG A 240 -8.92 29.51 6.00
C ARG A 240 -9.21 29.21 7.49
N GLN A 241 -8.17 29.15 8.30
CA GLN A 241 -8.27 28.91 9.74
C GLN A 241 -7.82 30.14 10.52
N GLU A 242 -8.30 30.27 11.76
CA GLU A 242 -7.77 31.26 12.69
C GLU A 242 -6.46 30.76 13.30
N GLY A 243 -5.48 31.66 13.44
CA GLY A 243 -4.22 31.38 14.12
C GLY A 243 -3.06 31.00 13.20
N LEU A 244 -2.02 30.43 13.81
CA LEU A 244 -0.72 30.25 13.16
C LEU A 244 -0.61 29.01 12.27
N SER A 245 -1.58 28.10 12.32
CA SER A 245 -1.64 26.89 11.50
C SER A 245 -2.46 27.06 10.22
N ASP A 246 -2.85 28.28 9.85
CA ASP A 246 -3.70 28.54 8.68
C ASP A 246 -3.08 27.99 7.38
N PRO A 247 -3.73 27.01 6.71
CA PRO A 247 -3.19 26.41 5.49
C PRO A 247 -3.16 27.38 4.32
N VAL A 248 -4.05 28.38 4.29
CA VAL A 248 -4.07 29.40 3.23
C VAL A 248 -2.88 30.34 3.38
N ALA A 249 -2.66 30.89 4.58
CA ALA A 249 -1.48 31.72 4.85
C ALA A 249 -0.15 30.96 4.65
N ALA A 250 -0.09 29.68 5.04
CA ALA A 250 1.10 28.86 4.84
C ALA A 250 1.40 28.63 3.34
N TRP A 251 0.36 28.37 2.54
CA TRP A 251 0.48 28.28 1.08
C TRP A 251 0.92 29.60 0.45
N ASP A 252 0.32 30.72 0.83
CA ASP A 252 0.67 32.05 0.31
C ASP A 252 2.14 32.38 0.58
N ASN A 253 2.63 32.05 1.78
CA ASN A 253 4.05 32.20 2.13
C ASN A 253 4.95 31.31 1.26
N HIS A 254 4.58 30.04 1.07
CA HIS A 254 5.33 29.13 0.19
C HIS A 254 5.39 29.65 -1.25
N VAL A 255 4.28 30.14 -1.81
CA VAL A 255 4.26 30.75 -3.15
C VAL A 255 5.14 31.98 -3.21
N HIS A 256 5.12 32.83 -2.18
CA HIS A 256 5.95 34.02 -2.11
C HIS A 256 7.45 33.69 -2.10
N VAL A 257 7.86 32.73 -1.29
CA VAL A 257 9.27 32.35 -1.12
C VAL A 257 9.79 31.52 -2.30
N ASN A 258 8.98 30.58 -2.81
CA ASN A 258 9.45 29.54 -3.73
C ASN A 258 8.95 29.70 -5.17
N ALA A 259 7.81 30.35 -5.38
CA ALA A 259 7.13 30.46 -6.67
C ALA A 259 7.16 29.11 -7.44
N PRO A 260 6.49 28.06 -6.92
CA PRO A 260 6.55 26.73 -7.49
C PRO A 260 6.00 26.73 -8.93
N PRO A 261 6.58 25.95 -9.87
CA PRO A 261 6.08 25.87 -11.23
C PRO A 261 4.66 25.32 -11.28
N GLN A 262 3.80 25.89 -12.13
CA GLN A 262 2.38 25.49 -12.22
C GLN A 262 2.17 24.01 -12.56
N GLU A 263 3.05 23.44 -13.37
CA GLU A 263 3.06 22.01 -13.74
C GLU A 263 4.13 21.20 -12.98
N GLY A 264 4.74 21.80 -11.96
CA GLY A 264 5.72 21.16 -11.09
C GLY A 264 5.08 20.59 -9.82
N HIS A 265 5.92 20.00 -8.97
CA HIS A 265 5.48 19.50 -7.68
C HIS A 265 4.92 20.64 -6.81
N LEU A 266 3.77 20.41 -6.15
CA LEU A 266 3.04 21.40 -5.34
C LEU A 266 3.96 22.14 -4.33
N PHE A 267 4.80 21.37 -3.63
CA PHE A 267 5.76 21.88 -2.65
C PHE A 267 7.19 22.06 -3.18
N ALA A 268 7.39 22.28 -4.48
CA ALA A 268 8.71 22.56 -5.05
C ALA A 268 9.35 23.81 -4.41
N TYR A 269 10.63 23.71 -4.07
CA TYR A 269 11.41 24.75 -3.38
C TYR A 269 12.77 24.94 -4.07
N ARG A 270 13.47 26.05 -3.82
CA ARG A 270 14.67 26.53 -4.54
C ARG A 270 15.93 26.53 -3.69
#